data_AF-A0ABD3MRX1-F1
#
_entry.id   AF-A0ABD3MRX1-F1
#
_cell.length_a   1.000
_cell.length_b   1.000
_cell.length_c   1.000
_cell.angle_alpha   90.00
_cell.angle_beta   90.00
_cell.angle_gamma   90.00
#
_symmetry.space_group_name_H-M   'P 1'
#
loop_
_entity.id
_entity.type
_entity.pdbx_description
1 polymer ?
#
loop_
_entity_poly.entity_id
_entity_poly.type
_entity_poly.pdbx_seq_one_letter_code
_entity_poly.pdbx_strand_id
1 'polypeptide(L)'
;MDEELFPANYSISKADEEDGNYDSGSECEEDNEEEEQAIPAFTAEEEDLDVYEVDDEWGTLVTDETKGIFTPILDAIAKRTPKMLHDFAWLAFVCSIRPDIVEDAKVKIVGNGPVRIMIEDCVRRLLSHDVDGELDGTIDRKIDLFWDELTHFQNRTGPFACQAWFNSSDCINGRSAVWHSKYSRNHTQVFGPIACRATARITGSGGAERGWSDNKEVKTGKRSHLSSDKLRKQGTLYTSANIRRARIKRDELEKPNCDTPDALWGDDDEQFDLGLEKWGVNVEDLKKPLGPRRVFKCWVEDWENVMDKGDVMRTKFLVKYGGLVFDDIDASPPVCMRVSSTKLKYIKRSGWHAMGEPPDYKGDGSDDEVLEPFAISEDVLIELIKTTEQPEILNVRLALNEEEGHDSDGSNNESISS
;
A
#
# COMPACT_ATOMS: atom_id res chain seq x y z
N MET A 1 38.08 -18.65 -16.48
CA MET A 1 38.34 -20.06 -16.90
C MET A 1 37.63 -20.93 -15.88
N ASP A 2 36.31 -20.90 -15.73
CA ASP A 2 35.23 -21.02 -16.72
C ASP A 2 35.36 -22.28 -17.57
N GLU A 3 34.64 -23.33 -17.17
CA GLU A 3 33.91 -24.30 -18.01
C GLU A 3 33.60 -25.56 -17.17
N GLU A 4 32.70 -25.47 -16.17
CA GLU A 4 32.18 -26.72 -15.55
C GLU A 4 30.84 -26.59 -14.80
N LEU A 5 30.00 -25.58 -15.11
CA LEU A 5 28.70 -25.42 -14.42
C LEU A 5 27.44 -25.53 -15.29
N PHE A 6 27.56 -25.93 -16.56
CA PHE A 6 26.40 -26.23 -17.41
C PHE A 6 26.65 -27.46 -18.26
N PRO A 7 26.25 -28.67 -17.82
CA PRO A 7 26.18 -29.80 -18.73
C PRO A 7 25.07 -29.55 -19.76
N ALA A 8 25.49 -29.26 -20.99
CA ALA A 8 24.66 -29.29 -22.18
C ALA A 8 24.23 -30.74 -22.41
N ASN A 9 23.05 -31.12 -21.90
CA ASN A 9 22.15 -32.16 -22.39
C ASN A 9 21.04 -32.37 -21.35
N TYR A 10 20.10 -31.42 -21.28
CA TYR A 10 18.81 -31.70 -20.63
C TYR A 10 17.95 -32.44 -21.65
N SER A 11 17.75 -33.74 -21.41
CA SER A 11 16.80 -34.55 -22.17
C SER A 11 15.39 -34.06 -21.86
N ILE A 12 14.78 -33.38 -22.83
CA ILE A 12 13.37 -32.98 -22.81
C ILE A 12 12.52 -34.23 -22.58
N SER A 13 11.63 -34.18 -21.59
CA SER A 13 10.76 -35.32 -21.29
C SER A 13 9.65 -35.38 -22.35
N LYS A 14 9.14 -36.57 -22.69
CA LYS A 14 8.04 -36.73 -23.64
C LYS A 14 6.78 -35.93 -23.27
N ALA A 15 6.61 -35.56 -22.00
CA ALA A 15 5.52 -34.71 -21.54
C ALA A 15 5.68 -33.24 -21.99
N ASP A 16 6.93 -32.77 -22.17
CA ASP A 16 7.23 -31.41 -22.64
C ASP A 16 7.12 -31.29 -24.18
N GLU A 17 7.18 -32.40 -24.92
CA GLU A 17 6.93 -32.43 -26.37
C GLU A 17 5.44 -32.42 -26.72
N GLU A 18 4.58 -32.97 -25.85
CA GLU A 18 3.12 -33.02 -26.07
C GLU A 18 2.41 -31.68 -25.78
N ASP A 19 2.93 -30.85 -24.86
CA ASP A 19 2.40 -29.49 -24.59
C ASP A 19 2.76 -28.47 -25.69
N GLY A 20 3.68 -28.83 -26.59
CA GLY A 20 4.11 -27.99 -27.73
C GLY A 20 3.27 -28.17 -29.00
N ASN A 21 2.34 -29.12 -29.03
CA ASN A 21 1.55 -29.44 -30.22
C ASN A 21 0.08 -28.99 -30.08
N TYR A 22 -0.13 -27.67 -30.02
CA TYR A 22 -1.44 -27.10 -30.31
C TYR A 22 -1.57 -26.89 -31.82
N ASP A 23 -2.02 -27.95 -32.50
CA ASP A 23 -2.58 -27.88 -33.84
C ASP A 23 -4.01 -27.29 -33.73
N SER A 24 -4.17 -26.03 -34.10
CA SER A 24 -5.47 -25.51 -34.50
C SER A 24 -5.41 -25.14 -35.98
N GLY A 25 -5.51 -26.15 -36.83
CA GLY A 25 -6.02 -25.98 -38.18
C GLY A 25 -7.39 -25.30 -38.14
N SER A 26 -7.39 -23.98 -38.38
CA SER A 26 -8.51 -23.26 -38.95
C SER A 26 -7.95 -22.56 -40.16
N GLU A 27 -8.26 -23.07 -41.34
CA GLU A 27 -7.96 -22.47 -42.62
C GLU A 27 -8.56 -21.05 -42.62
N CYS A 28 -7.69 -20.04 -42.60
CA CYS A 28 -8.07 -18.67 -42.89
C CYS A 28 -8.09 -18.57 -44.41
N GLU A 29 -9.27 -18.42 -45.01
CA GLU A 29 -9.35 -18.13 -46.44
C GLU A 29 -8.61 -16.81 -46.73
N GLU A 30 -7.76 -16.86 -47.76
CA GLU A 30 -7.08 -15.70 -48.33
C GLU A 30 -8.12 -14.84 -49.06
N ASP A 31 -8.54 -13.73 -48.45
CA ASP A 31 -9.29 -12.70 -49.17
C ASP A 31 -8.36 -11.55 -49.58
N ASN A 32 -8.37 -11.31 -50.89
CA ASN A 32 -7.56 -10.39 -51.68
C ASN A 32 -7.53 -8.95 -51.16
N GLU A 33 -6.36 -8.33 -51.33
CA GLU A 33 -6.17 -6.88 -51.30
C GLU A 33 -6.96 -6.21 -52.44
N GLU A 34 -7.94 -5.37 -52.11
CA GLU A 34 -8.45 -4.32 -53.01
C GLU A 34 -8.65 -2.98 -52.26
N GLU A 35 -8.42 -1.91 -53.02
CA GLU A 35 -8.13 -0.52 -52.67
C GLU A 35 -9.13 0.27 -51.80
N GLU A 36 -8.55 1.17 -50.99
CA GLU A 36 -8.99 2.54 -50.67
C GLU A 36 -10.41 2.99 -51.10
N GLN A 37 -11.28 3.29 -50.12
CA GLN A 37 -12.17 4.45 -50.19
C GLN A 37 -12.29 5.15 -48.84
N ALA A 38 -12.03 6.45 -48.85
CA ALA A 38 -12.11 7.35 -47.72
C ALA A 38 -13.55 7.88 -47.49
N ILE A 39 -13.73 8.50 -46.30
CA ILE A 39 -14.73 9.53 -45.89
C ILE A 39 -16.01 8.97 -45.20
N PRO A 40 -16.67 9.65 -44.21
CA PRO A 40 -16.40 10.95 -43.54
C PRO A 40 -16.35 10.92 -41.99
N ALA A 41 -15.89 12.05 -41.44
CA ALA A 41 -16.00 12.46 -40.05
C ALA A 41 -17.43 12.39 -39.49
N PHE A 42 -17.59 11.79 -38.31
CA PHE A 42 -18.78 11.89 -37.48
C PHE A 42 -18.44 12.78 -36.28
N THR A 43 -18.96 14.01 -36.32
CA THR A 43 -18.99 14.97 -35.23
C THR A 43 -20.05 14.53 -34.21
N ALA A 44 -19.62 14.16 -33.01
CA ALA A 44 -20.48 14.16 -31.83
C ALA A 44 -19.96 15.27 -30.92
N GLU A 45 -20.71 16.37 -30.87
CA GLU A 45 -20.56 17.41 -29.87
C GLU A 45 -21.03 16.83 -28.53
N GLU A 46 -20.10 16.42 -27.67
CA GLU A 46 -20.35 16.38 -26.23
C GLU A 46 -19.61 17.59 -25.64
N GLU A 47 -20.36 18.44 -24.93
CA GLU A 47 -19.81 19.60 -24.22
C GLU A 47 -18.85 19.11 -23.12
N ASP A 48 -17.57 19.06 -23.45
CA ASP A 48 -16.47 18.90 -22.51
C ASP A 48 -16.43 20.13 -21.59
N LEU A 49 -16.82 19.93 -20.33
CA LEU A 49 -16.47 20.82 -19.23
C LEU A 49 -14.96 20.68 -19.02
N ASP A 50 -14.19 21.67 -19.48
CA ASP A 50 -12.74 21.79 -19.39
C ASP A 50 -12.21 21.41 -17.98
N VAL A 51 -11.86 20.13 -17.81
CA VAL A 51 -10.93 19.70 -16.76
C VAL A 51 -9.56 19.92 -17.36
N TYR A 52 -8.86 20.98 -16.93
CA TYR A 52 -7.46 21.18 -17.25
C TYR A 52 -6.65 20.00 -16.69
N GLU A 53 -6.45 18.97 -17.51
CA GLU A 53 -5.43 17.95 -17.30
C GLU A 53 -4.08 18.62 -17.51
N VAL A 54 -3.41 18.99 -16.43
CA VAL A 54 -1.98 19.30 -16.48
C VAL A 54 -1.26 17.96 -16.48
N ASP A 55 -0.93 17.49 -17.68
CA ASP A 55 -0.10 16.31 -17.92
C ASP A 55 1.28 16.49 -17.27
N ASP A 56 1.49 15.89 -16.11
CA ASP A 56 2.82 15.43 -15.74
C ASP A 56 3.02 14.01 -16.28
N GLU A 57 4.19 13.77 -16.87
CA GLU A 57 4.56 12.56 -17.64
C GLU A 57 4.56 11.25 -16.80
N TRP A 58 4.05 11.30 -15.57
CA TRP A 58 4.06 10.19 -14.62
C TRP A 58 2.71 9.91 -13.94
N GLY A 59 1.63 10.64 -14.27
CA GLY A 59 0.31 10.39 -13.67
C GLY A 59 0.36 10.47 -12.14
N THR A 60 1.22 11.34 -11.61
CA THR A 60 1.38 11.51 -10.17
C THR A 60 0.14 12.24 -9.69
N LEU A 61 -0.62 11.63 -8.78
CA LEU A 61 -1.67 12.34 -8.07
C LEU A 61 -1.03 13.55 -7.39
N VAL A 62 -1.30 14.76 -7.89
CA VAL A 62 -0.92 16.00 -7.23
C VAL A 62 -1.74 16.07 -5.95
N THR A 63 -1.18 15.53 -4.87
CA THR A 63 -1.79 15.61 -3.56
C THR A 63 -1.69 17.05 -3.10
N ASP A 64 -2.83 17.71 -2.99
CA ASP A 64 -2.95 18.94 -2.23
C ASP A 64 -2.48 18.64 -0.80
N GLU A 65 -1.29 19.13 -0.41
CA GLU A 65 -0.60 18.81 0.85
C GLU A 65 -1.49 19.07 2.07
N THR A 66 -2.53 19.90 1.90
CA THR A 66 -3.53 20.26 2.90
C THR A 66 -4.57 19.18 3.20
N LYS A 67 -4.78 18.18 2.32
CA LYS A 67 -5.84 17.15 2.45
C LYS A 67 -5.32 15.73 2.72
N GLY A 68 -4.00 15.56 2.81
CA GLY A 68 -3.35 14.26 2.91
C GLY A 68 -3.55 13.38 1.67
N ILE A 69 -2.71 12.36 1.53
CA ILE A 69 -2.73 11.45 0.36
C ILE A 69 -3.97 10.54 0.32
N PHE A 70 -4.66 10.37 1.44
CA PHE A 70 -5.75 9.41 1.58
C PHE A 70 -7.03 9.82 0.84
N THR A 71 -7.40 11.11 0.90
CA THR A 71 -8.64 11.61 0.28
C THR A 71 -8.62 11.47 -1.25
N PRO A 72 -7.55 11.88 -1.96
CA PRO A 72 -7.46 11.67 -3.41
C PRO A 72 -7.48 10.20 -3.82
N ILE A 73 -6.89 9.30 -3.02
CA ILE A 73 -6.92 7.86 -3.29
C ILE A 73 -8.36 7.33 -3.20
N LEU A 74 -9.10 7.68 -2.15
CA LEU A 74 -10.49 7.27 -2.00
C LEU A 74 -11.37 7.80 -3.13
N ASP A 75 -11.19 9.05 -3.53
CA ASP A 75 -11.93 9.67 -4.64
C ASP A 75 -11.63 8.95 -5.97
N ALA A 76 -10.36 8.62 -6.21
CA ALA A 76 -9.95 7.88 -7.40
C ALA A 76 -10.56 6.47 -7.43
N ILE A 77 -10.57 5.77 -6.29
CA ILE A 77 -11.19 4.45 -6.15
C ILE A 77 -12.71 4.56 -6.36
N ALA A 78 -13.38 5.52 -5.72
CA ALA A 78 -14.81 5.73 -5.83
C ALA A 78 -15.23 6.00 -7.29
N LYS A 79 -14.47 6.83 -8.02
CA LYS A 79 -14.71 7.13 -9.44
C LYS A 79 -14.58 5.89 -10.35
N ARG A 80 -13.68 4.97 -10.04
CA ARG A 80 -13.40 3.76 -10.85
C ARG A 80 -14.24 2.56 -10.45
N THR A 81 -14.69 2.49 -9.20
CA THR A 81 -15.41 1.35 -8.62
C THR A 81 -16.60 0.88 -9.48
N PRO A 82 -17.50 1.75 -9.98
CA PRO A 82 -18.62 1.31 -10.83
C PRO A 82 -18.19 0.63 -12.13
N LYS A 83 -17.05 1.02 -12.70
CA LYS A 83 -16.49 0.42 -13.93
C LYS A 83 -15.81 -0.92 -13.65
N MET A 84 -15.32 -1.13 -12.44
CA MET A 84 -14.68 -2.38 -12.02
C MET A 84 -15.70 -3.45 -11.61
N LEU A 85 -16.83 -3.02 -11.02
CA LEU A 85 -17.90 -3.89 -10.50
C LEU A 85 -18.89 -4.32 -11.58
N HIS A 86 -18.40 -4.99 -12.62
CA HIS A 86 -19.24 -5.63 -13.63
C HIS A 86 -19.75 -7.00 -13.15
N ASP A 87 -20.72 -7.55 -13.86
CA ASP A 87 -21.42 -8.78 -13.49
C ASP A 87 -20.49 -10.00 -13.28
N PHE A 88 -19.48 -10.16 -14.14
CA PHE A 88 -18.51 -11.23 -14.02
C PHE A 88 -17.57 -11.04 -12.83
N ALA A 89 -17.18 -9.78 -12.50
CA ALA A 89 -16.41 -9.49 -11.31
C ALA A 89 -17.20 -9.83 -10.03
N TRP A 90 -18.49 -9.52 -9.98
CA TRP A 90 -19.36 -9.92 -8.88
C TRP A 90 -19.44 -11.44 -8.75
N LEU A 91 -19.63 -12.16 -9.86
CA LEU A 91 -19.65 -13.63 -9.82
C LEU A 91 -18.30 -14.21 -9.32
N ALA A 92 -17.16 -13.68 -9.77
CA ALA A 92 -15.85 -14.13 -9.30
C ALA A 92 -15.62 -13.80 -7.82
N PHE A 93 -16.14 -12.66 -7.36
CA PHE A 93 -16.05 -12.21 -5.97
C PHE A 93 -16.81 -13.16 -5.02
N VAL A 94 -18.07 -13.50 -5.36
CA VAL A 94 -18.88 -14.41 -4.52
C VAL A 94 -18.39 -15.87 -4.54
N CYS A 95 -17.70 -16.26 -5.62
CA CYS A 95 -17.06 -17.56 -5.77
C CYS A 95 -15.62 -17.59 -5.22
N SER A 96 -15.16 -16.55 -4.51
CA SER A 96 -13.81 -16.59 -3.93
C SER A 96 -13.72 -17.59 -2.77
N ILE A 97 -12.59 -18.28 -2.62
CA ILE A 97 -12.34 -19.20 -1.49
C ILE A 97 -11.73 -18.50 -0.28
N ARG A 98 -11.28 -17.26 -0.45
CA ARG A 98 -10.62 -16.47 0.58
C ARG A 98 -11.62 -16.12 1.70
N PRO A 99 -11.37 -16.49 2.97
CA PRO A 99 -12.37 -16.34 4.04
C PRO A 99 -12.84 -14.90 4.25
N ASP A 100 -11.92 -13.93 4.18
CA ASP A 100 -12.18 -12.50 4.25
C ASP A 100 -13.13 -12.03 3.14
N ILE A 101 -12.91 -12.51 1.91
CA ILE A 101 -13.74 -12.18 0.75
C ILE A 101 -15.10 -12.85 0.86
N VAL A 102 -15.17 -14.09 1.33
CA VAL A 102 -16.45 -14.82 1.52
C VAL A 102 -17.35 -14.09 2.51
N GLU A 103 -16.82 -13.61 3.63
CA GLU A 103 -17.61 -12.87 4.61
C GLU A 103 -18.07 -11.50 4.09
N ASP A 104 -17.20 -10.76 3.40
CA ASP A 104 -17.58 -9.50 2.77
C ASP A 104 -18.65 -9.71 1.67
N ALA A 105 -18.53 -10.80 0.88
CA ALA A 105 -19.53 -11.17 -0.11
C ALA A 105 -20.89 -11.48 0.50
N LYS A 106 -20.95 -12.23 1.62
CA LYS A 106 -22.21 -12.49 2.33
C LYS A 106 -22.91 -11.19 2.72
N VAL A 107 -22.17 -10.23 3.28
CA VAL A 107 -22.74 -8.93 3.69
C VAL A 107 -23.22 -8.13 2.49
N LYS A 108 -22.43 -8.07 1.41
CA LYS A 108 -22.74 -7.23 0.23
C LYS A 108 -23.87 -7.76 -0.64
N ILE A 109 -24.15 -9.06 -0.61
CA ILE A 109 -25.29 -9.67 -1.33
C ILE A 109 -26.59 -9.48 -0.53
N VAL A 110 -26.54 -9.56 0.79
CA VAL A 110 -27.75 -9.49 1.64
C VAL A 110 -28.39 -8.11 1.52
N GLY A 111 -29.62 -8.07 1.02
CA GLY A 111 -30.39 -6.83 0.81
C GLY A 111 -30.05 -6.07 -0.47
N ASN A 112 -29.12 -6.57 -1.30
CA ASN A 112 -28.71 -5.92 -2.55
C ASN A 112 -29.28 -6.66 -3.78
N GLY A 113 -30.57 -6.42 -4.05
CA GLY A 113 -31.29 -7.02 -5.19
C GLY A 113 -30.60 -6.83 -6.55
N PRO A 114 -30.07 -5.64 -6.89
CA PRO A 114 -29.35 -5.42 -8.14
C PRO A 114 -28.14 -6.35 -8.33
N VAL A 115 -27.33 -6.56 -7.29
CA VAL A 115 -26.14 -7.44 -7.38
C VAL A 115 -26.55 -8.89 -7.63
N ARG A 116 -27.64 -9.34 -6.99
CA ARG A 116 -28.20 -10.67 -7.24
C ARG A 116 -28.58 -10.87 -8.72
N ILE A 117 -29.26 -9.90 -9.31
CA ILE A 117 -29.66 -9.93 -10.73
C ILE A 117 -28.42 -9.98 -11.64
N MET A 118 -27.39 -9.18 -11.36
CA MET A 118 -26.14 -9.20 -12.13
C MET A 118 -25.45 -10.57 -12.10
N ILE A 119 -25.43 -11.23 -10.94
CA ILE A 119 -24.87 -12.58 -10.79
C ILE A 119 -25.69 -13.59 -11.60
N GLU A 120 -27.02 -13.54 -11.49
CA GLU A 120 -27.93 -14.44 -12.22
C GLU A 120 -27.79 -14.28 -13.74
N ASP A 121 -27.69 -13.04 -14.24
CA ASP A 121 -27.47 -12.74 -15.66
C ASP A 121 -26.12 -13.26 -16.14
N CYS A 122 -25.07 -13.16 -15.31
CA CYS A 122 -23.76 -13.72 -15.62
C CYS A 122 -23.79 -15.26 -15.69
N VAL A 123 -24.42 -15.89 -14.71
CA VAL A 123 -24.62 -17.35 -14.66
C VAL A 123 -25.40 -17.82 -15.89
N ARG A 124 -26.48 -17.12 -16.26
CA ARG A 124 -27.28 -17.41 -17.44
C ARG A 124 -26.44 -17.38 -18.72
N ARG A 125 -25.59 -16.35 -18.89
CA ARG A 125 -24.65 -16.25 -20.03
C ARG A 125 -23.59 -17.35 -20.03
N LEU A 126 -23.15 -17.83 -18.87
CA LEU A 126 -22.17 -18.93 -18.78
C LEU A 126 -22.79 -20.30 -19.05
N LEU A 127 -24.08 -20.45 -18.79
CA LEU A 127 -24.85 -21.67 -19.04
C LEU A 127 -25.47 -21.71 -20.44
N SER A 128 -25.53 -20.61 -21.19
CA SER A 128 -26.23 -20.55 -22.48
C SER A 128 -25.73 -21.58 -23.50
N HIS A 129 -24.43 -21.88 -23.50
CA HIS A 129 -23.84 -22.91 -24.37
C HIS A 129 -24.24 -24.34 -23.99
N ASP A 130 -24.64 -24.58 -22.74
CA ASP A 130 -24.99 -25.91 -22.24
C ASP A 130 -26.47 -26.25 -22.49
N VAL A 131 -27.25 -25.33 -23.07
CA VAL A 131 -28.73 -25.37 -23.09
C VAL A 131 -29.31 -25.11 -24.50
N ASP A 132 -28.47 -25.09 -25.55
CA ASP A 132 -28.92 -24.94 -26.93
C ASP A 132 -29.98 -26.02 -27.29
N GLY A 133 -31.26 -25.61 -27.34
CA GLY A 133 -32.39 -26.46 -27.70
C GLY A 133 -33.18 -27.10 -26.56
N GLU A 134 -32.94 -26.77 -25.27
CA GLU A 134 -33.76 -27.31 -24.17
C GLU A 134 -35.08 -26.55 -23.93
N LEU A 135 -36.00 -27.22 -23.21
CA LEU A 135 -37.31 -26.72 -22.79
C LEU A 135 -37.22 -25.46 -21.90
N ASP A 136 -38.19 -24.55 -22.08
CA ASP A 136 -38.41 -23.36 -21.26
C ASP A 136 -38.31 -23.68 -19.75
N GLY A 137 -37.53 -22.87 -19.02
CA GLY A 137 -37.37 -22.95 -17.57
C GLY A 137 -36.26 -23.88 -17.05
N THR A 138 -35.50 -24.56 -17.93
CA THR A 138 -34.36 -25.39 -17.48
C THR A 138 -33.20 -24.56 -16.93
N ILE A 139 -32.96 -23.38 -17.53
CA ILE A 139 -31.96 -22.42 -17.07
C ILE A 139 -32.32 -21.92 -15.67
N ASP A 140 -33.59 -21.56 -15.43
CA ASP A 140 -34.02 -21.00 -14.14
C ASP A 140 -33.84 -22.02 -13.01
N ARG A 141 -34.11 -23.31 -13.25
CA ARG A 141 -33.80 -24.37 -12.28
C ARG A 141 -32.30 -24.50 -11.99
N LYS A 142 -31.44 -24.33 -13.00
CA LYS A 142 -29.98 -24.34 -12.81
C LYS A 142 -29.52 -23.12 -12.01
N ILE A 143 -30.16 -21.96 -12.19
CA ILE A 143 -29.90 -20.76 -11.40
C ILE A 143 -30.32 -20.96 -9.93
N ASP A 144 -31.48 -21.55 -9.67
CA ASP A 144 -31.90 -21.89 -8.31
C ASP A 144 -30.91 -22.86 -7.64
N LEU A 145 -30.52 -23.91 -8.37
CA LEU A 145 -29.53 -24.88 -7.88
C LEU A 145 -28.15 -24.23 -7.63
N PHE A 146 -27.74 -23.26 -8.46
CA PHE A 146 -26.52 -22.49 -8.22
C PHE A 146 -26.57 -21.77 -6.88
N TRP A 147 -27.69 -21.13 -6.52
CA TRP A 147 -27.83 -20.42 -5.25
C TRP A 147 -27.84 -21.37 -4.04
N ASP A 148 -28.48 -22.54 -4.17
CA ASP A 148 -28.47 -23.57 -3.12
C ASP A 148 -27.04 -24.09 -2.88
N GLU A 149 -26.31 -24.42 -3.95
CA GLU A 149 -24.93 -24.90 -3.87
C GLU A 149 -23.96 -23.81 -3.36
N LEU A 150 -24.16 -22.55 -3.77
CA LEU A 150 -23.41 -21.41 -3.24
C LEU A 150 -23.65 -21.22 -1.74
N THR A 151 -24.88 -21.39 -1.29
CA THR A 151 -25.23 -21.34 0.15
C THR A 151 -24.52 -22.44 0.93
N HIS A 152 -24.45 -23.65 0.37
CA HIS A 152 -23.68 -24.74 0.96
C HIS A 152 -22.18 -24.42 1.04
N PHE A 153 -21.61 -23.81 0.00
CA PHE A 153 -20.22 -23.38 -0.02
C PHE A 153 -19.93 -22.32 1.04
N GLN A 154 -20.71 -21.25 1.06
CA GLN A 154 -20.55 -20.11 1.99
C GLN A 154 -20.71 -20.51 3.46
N ASN A 155 -21.61 -21.45 3.74
CA ASN A 155 -21.84 -21.95 5.10
C ASN A 155 -20.99 -23.17 5.45
N ARG A 156 -20.15 -23.67 4.52
CA ARG A 156 -19.36 -24.90 4.69
C ARG A 156 -20.21 -26.09 5.12
N THR A 157 -21.34 -26.29 4.46
CA THR A 157 -22.28 -27.37 4.71
C THR A 157 -22.43 -28.28 3.49
N GLY A 158 -23.13 -29.40 3.65
CA GLY A 158 -23.43 -30.32 2.56
C GLY A 158 -22.15 -30.87 1.90
N PRO A 159 -21.99 -30.73 0.57
CA PRO A 159 -20.77 -31.16 -0.14
C PRO A 159 -19.48 -30.53 0.40
N PHE A 160 -19.56 -29.36 1.05
CA PHE A 160 -18.43 -28.59 1.55
C PHE A 160 -18.18 -28.74 3.06
N ALA A 161 -18.78 -29.74 3.72
CA ALA A 161 -18.59 -29.97 5.15
C ALA A 161 -17.16 -30.43 5.54
N CYS A 162 -16.35 -30.86 4.56
CA CYS A 162 -14.99 -31.34 4.80
C CYS A 162 -14.02 -30.19 5.10
N GLN A 163 -13.72 -29.97 6.38
CA GLN A 163 -12.82 -28.89 6.81
C GLN A 163 -11.40 -29.01 6.22
N ALA A 164 -10.93 -30.23 5.93
CA ALA A 164 -9.60 -30.46 5.38
C ALA A 164 -9.37 -29.77 4.01
N TRP A 165 -10.43 -29.59 3.22
CA TRP A 165 -10.32 -28.94 1.91
C TRP A 165 -9.95 -27.45 2.03
N PHE A 166 -10.46 -26.79 3.07
CA PHE A 166 -10.18 -25.38 3.35
C PHE A 166 -8.81 -25.15 4.02
N ASN A 167 -8.19 -26.21 4.53
CA ASN A 167 -6.81 -26.17 5.06
C ASN A 167 -5.76 -26.48 3.97
N SER A 168 -6.19 -26.68 2.72
CA SER A 168 -5.26 -26.94 1.61
C SER A 168 -4.44 -25.70 1.26
N SER A 169 -3.22 -25.92 0.74
CA SER A 169 -2.34 -24.85 0.26
C SER A 169 -2.99 -23.98 -0.83
N ASP A 170 -3.92 -24.54 -1.60
CA ASP A 170 -4.65 -23.77 -2.62
C ASP A 170 -5.60 -22.77 -1.97
N CYS A 171 -6.22 -23.12 -0.84
CA CYS A 171 -7.09 -22.23 -0.07
C CYS A 171 -6.32 -21.12 0.62
N ILE A 172 -5.22 -21.47 1.29
CA ILE A 172 -4.36 -20.51 2.00
C ILE A 172 -3.79 -19.47 1.04
N ASN A 173 -3.33 -19.91 -0.14
CA ASN A 173 -2.75 -19.02 -1.15
C ASN A 173 -3.80 -18.34 -2.05
N GLY A 174 -5.11 -18.48 -1.75
CA GLY A 174 -6.19 -17.84 -2.51
C GLY A 174 -6.31 -18.30 -3.97
N ARG A 175 -5.88 -19.52 -4.31
CA ARG A 175 -5.96 -20.08 -5.66
C ARG A 175 -7.34 -20.66 -5.96
N SER A 176 -8.36 -19.79 -5.97
CA SER A 176 -9.79 -20.12 -6.14
C SER A 176 -10.07 -21.09 -7.29
N ALA A 177 -9.56 -20.81 -8.50
CA ALA A 177 -9.81 -21.66 -9.67
C ALA A 177 -9.29 -23.10 -9.50
N VAL A 178 -8.08 -23.24 -8.99
CA VAL A 178 -7.44 -24.56 -8.77
C VAL A 178 -8.18 -25.32 -7.67
N TRP A 179 -8.57 -24.63 -6.60
CA TRP A 179 -9.32 -25.21 -5.50
C TRP A 179 -10.70 -25.69 -5.97
N HIS A 180 -11.46 -24.86 -6.69
CA HIS A 180 -12.77 -25.25 -7.23
C HIS A 180 -12.67 -26.43 -8.20
N SER A 181 -11.64 -26.47 -9.04
CA SER A 181 -11.38 -27.60 -9.93
C SER A 181 -11.22 -28.92 -9.17
N LYS A 182 -10.54 -28.90 -8.01
CA LYS A 182 -10.30 -30.08 -7.17
C LYS A 182 -11.51 -30.47 -6.33
N TYR A 183 -12.15 -29.51 -5.68
CA TYR A 183 -13.08 -29.77 -4.57
C TYR A 183 -14.54 -29.37 -4.84
N SER A 184 -14.82 -28.46 -5.77
CA SER A 184 -16.21 -28.07 -6.09
C SER A 184 -16.72 -28.75 -7.35
N ARG A 185 -15.91 -28.79 -8.41
CA ARG A 185 -16.34 -29.22 -9.76
C ARG A 185 -16.97 -30.61 -9.80
N ASN A 186 -16.46 -31.55 -9.02
CA ASN A 186 -16.98 -32.93 -8.99
C ASN A 186 -18.05 -33.17 -7.91
N HIS A 187 -18.28 -32.20 -7.03
CA HIS A 187 -19.15 -32.32 -5.86
C HIS A 187 -20.42 -31.47 -5.96
N THR A 188 -20.51 -30.63 -6.99
CA THR A 188 -21.65 -29.77 -7.30
C THR A 188 -22.00 -29.90 -8.78
N GLN A 189 -23.26 -29.71 -9.13
CA GLN A 189 -23.75 -29.83 -10.49
C GLN A 189 -23.57 -28.53 -11.29
N VAL A 190 -23.76 -27.36 -10.65
CA VAL A 190 -23.77 -26.06 -11.34
C VAL A 190 -22.71 -25.13 -10.78
N PHE A 191 -22.65 -24.96 -9.46
CA PHE A 191 -21.76 -24.01 -8.80
C PHE A 191 -20.29 -24.27 -9.12
N GLY A 192 -19.78 -25.49 -8.95
CA GLY A 192 -18.36 -25.80 -9.09
C GLY A 192 -17.79 -25.53 -10.48
N PRO A 193 -18.42 -26.00 -11.57
CA PRO A 193 -18.03 -25.63 -12.94
C PRO A 193 -18.03 -24.11 -13.17
N ILE A 194 -19.07 -23.41 -12.71
CA ILE A 194 -19.19 -21.95 -12.87
C ILE A 194 -18.13 -21.21 -12.04
N ALA A 195 -17.98 -21.54 -10.77
CA ALA A 195 -17.01 -20.95 -9.86
C ALA A 195 -15.57 -21.14 -10.39
N CYS A 196 -15.26 -22.33 -10.93
CA CYS A 196 -13.99 -22.59 -11.58
C CYS A 196 -13.78 -21.69 -12.81
N ARG A 197 -14.79 -21.51 -13.67
CA ARG A 197 -14.71 -20.62 -14.85
C ARG A 197 -14.58 -19.15 -14.46
N ALA A 198 -15.37 -18.70 -13.48
CA ALA A 198 -15.40 -17.33 -13.00
C ALA A 198 -14.06 -16.93 -12.39
N THR A 199 -13.49 -17.78 -11.53
CA THR A 199 -12.25 -17.48 -10.81
C THR A 199 -10.98 -17.78 -11.61
N ALA A 200 -11.07 -18.50 -12.74
CA ALA A 200 -9.94 -18.75 -13.63
C ALA A 200 -9.62 -17.57 -14.56
N ARG A 201 -10.56 -16.64 -14.76
CA ARG A 201 -10.37 -15.49 -15.65
C ARG A 201 -9.76 -14.33 -14.88
N ILE A 202 -8.82 -13.65 -15.52
CA ILE A 202 -8.26 -12.40 -15.03
C ILE A 202 -9.30 -11.31 -15.30
N THR A 203 -9.88 -10.74 -14.26
CA THR A 203 -10.93 -9.71 -14.34
C THR A 203 -10.39 -8.29 -14.53
N GLY A 204 -9.07 -8.11 -14.56
CA GLY A 204 -8.40 -6.82 -14.76
C GLY A 204 -7.58 -6.72 -16.04
N SER A 205 -7.46 -5.50 -16.59
CA SER A 205 -6.68 -5.20 -17.81
C SER A 205 -5.16 -5.27 -17.61
N GLY A 206 -4.67 -5.19 -16.37
CA GLY A 206 -3.23 -5.07 -16.07
C GLY A 206 -2.37 -6.22 -16.59
N GLY A 207 -2.93 -7.42 -16.78
CA GLY A 207 -2.23 -8.52 -17.44
C GLY A 207 -1.91 -8.22 -18.91
N ALA A 208 -2.91 -7.72 -19.64
CA ALA A 208 -2.77 -7.33 -21.04
C ALA A 208 -1.90 -6.08 -21.21
N GLU A 209 -2.05 -5.09 -20.32
CA GLU A 209 -1.24 -3.86 -20.35
C GLU A 209 0.26 -4.13 -20.16
N ARG A 210 0.63 -5.04 -19.24
CA ARG A 210 2.03 -5.47 -19.07
C ARG A 210 2.58 -6.13 -20.33
N GLY A 211 1.81 -7.03 -20.94
CA GLY A 211 2.18 -7.64 -22.22
C GLY A 211 2.31 -6.62 -23.35
N TRP A 212 1.47 -5.58 -23.34
CA TRP A 212 1.60 -4.48 -24.30
C TRP A 212 2.87 -3.64 -24.08
N SER A 213 3.23 -3.34 -22.83
CA SER A 213 4.49 -2.67 -22.50
C SER A 213 5.70 -3.46 -22.99
N ASP A 214 5.71 -4.77 -22.77
CA ASP A 214 6.75 -5.67 -23.28
C ASP A 214 6.83 -5.64 -24.82
N ASN A 215 5.69 -5.60 -25.51
CA ASN A 215 5.65 -5.47 -26.96
C ASN A 215 6.22 -4.14 -27.46
N LYS A 216 6.05 -3.04 -26.70
CA LYS A 216 6.67 -1.74 -27.01
C LYS A 216 8.18 -1.86 -26.97
N GLU A 217 8.75 -2.49 -25.93
CA GLU A 217 10.18 -2.75 -25.81
C GLU A 217 10.72 -3.59 -26.97
N VAL A 218 9.99 -4.65 -27.35
CA VAL A 218 10.35 -5.50 -28.50
C VAL A 218 10.34 -4.72 -29.81
N LYS A 219 9.42 -3.75 -29.97
CA LYS A 219 9.26 -2.87 -31.15
C LYS A 219 10.10 -1.59 -31.09
N THR A 220 11.26 -1.61 -30.43
CA THR A 220 12.16 -0.44 -30.39
C THR A 220 13.17 -0.43 -31.56
N GLY A 221 13.50 0.77 -32.03
CA GLY A 221 14.57 1.01 -33.01
C GLY A 221 14.40 0.22 -34.32
N LYS A 222 15.41 -0.57 -34.70
CA LYS A 222 15.42 -1.35 -35.96
C LYS A 222 14.37 -2.47 -36.00
N ARG A 223 13.70 -2.75 -34.88
CA ARG A 223 12.65 -3.79 -34.75
C ARG A 223 11.23 -3.21 -34.80
N SER A 224 11.07 -1.91 -35.05
CA SER A 224 9.78 -1.23 -35.13
C SER A 224 8.82 -1.83 -36.17
N HIS A 225 9.35 -2.32 -37.29
CA HIS A 225 8.59 -2.90 -38.40
C HIS A 225 8.43 -4.43 -38.31
N LEU A 226 8.45 -5.01 -37.10
CA LEU A 226 8.13 -6.42 -36.90
C LEU A 226 6.68 -6.71 -37.31
N SER A 227 6.49 -7.74 -38.15
CA SER A 227 5.17 -8.26 -38.49
C SER A 227 4.44 -8.80 -37.25
N SER A 228 3.11 -8.78 -37.29
CA SER A 228 2.24 -9.20 -36.18
C SER A 228 2.58 -10.61 -35.66
N ASP A 229 2.82 -11.57 -36.55
CA ASP A 229 3.17 -12.94 -36.17
C ASP A 229 4.51 -13.07 -35.46
N LYS A 230 5.53 -12.35 -35.94
CA LYS A 230 6.84 -12.33 -35.28
C LYS A 230 6.77 -11.61 -33.95
N LEU A 231 6.00 -10.53 -33.87
CA LEU A 231 5.74 -9.81 -32.63
C LEU A 231 5.05 -10.71 -31.61
N ARG A 232 4.00 -11.44 -32.01
CA ARG A 232 3.30 -12.38 -31.13
C ARG A 232 4.27 -13.40 -30.53
N LYS A 233 5.07 -14.07 -31.35
CA LYS A 233 6.04 -15.07 -30.89
C LYS A 233 7.10 -14.47 -29.96
N GLN A 234 7.70 -13.35 -30.36
CA GLN A 234 8.75 -12.70 -29.57
C GLN A 234 8.21 -12.08 -28.28
N GLY A 235 7.05 -11.45 -28.33
CA GLY A 235 6.34 -10.89 -27.18
C GLY A 235 6.01 -11.96 -26.16
N THR A 236 5.44 -13.10 -26.58
CA THR A 236 5.18 -14.22 -25.68
C THR A 236 6.44 -14.72 -24.97
N LEU A 237 7.55 -14.87 -25.72
CA LEU A 237 8.82 -15.32 -25.15
C LEU A 237 9.43 -14.28 -24.19
N TYR A 238 9.34 -13.00 -24.55
CA TYR A 238 9.88 -11.91 -23.75
C TYR A 238 9.08 -11.72 -22.44
N THR A 239 7.75 -11.64 -22.54
CA THR A 239 6.86 -11.54 -21.37
C THR A 239 7.00 -12.75 -20.45
N SER A 240 7.05 -13.97 -20.98
CA SER A 240 7.25 -15.16 -20.15
C SER A 240 8.61 -15.17 -19.44
N ALA A 241 9.69 -14.74 -20.11
CA ALA A 241 11.00 -14.59 -19.49
C ALA A 241 10.98 -13.52 -18.38
N ASN A 242 10.33 -12.38 -18.59
CA ASN A 242 10.20 -11.32 -17.59
C ASN A 242 9.39 -11.77 -16.37
N ILE A 243 8.26 -12.47 -16.58
CA ILE A 243 7.48 -13.07 -15.49
C ILE A 243 8.34 -14.06 -14.70
N ARG A 244 9.13 -14.90 -15.37
CA ARG A 244 10.02 -15.87 -14.71
C ARG A 244 11.10 -15.17 -13.90
N ARG A 245 11.75 -14.14 -14.44
CA ARG A 245 12.73 -13.33 -13.69
C ARG A 245 12.10 -12.65 -12.48
N ALA A 246 10.90 -12.09 -12.63
CA ALA A 246 10.19 -11.45 -11.54
C ALA A 246 9.86 -12.44 -10.41
N ARG A 247 9.45 -13.68 -10.74
CA ARG A 247 9.24 -14.74 -9.75
C ARG A 247 10.52 -15.11 -9.01
N ILE A 248 11.62 -15.33 -9.74
CA ILE A 248 12.93 -15.64 -9.13
C ILE A 248 13.36 -14.51 -8.18
N LYS A 249 13.27 -13.26 -8.64
CA LYS A 249 13.61 -12.09 -7.82
C LYS A 249 12.72 -12.01 -6.57
N ARG A 250 11.41 -12.19 -6.71
CA ARG A 250 10.49 -12.20 -5.57
C ARG A 250 10.85 -13.32 -4.58
N ASP A 251 11.09 -14.54 -5.06
CA ASP A 251 11.46 -15.67 -4.21
C ASP A 251 12.85 -15.46 -3.55
N GLU A 252 13.73 -14.62 -4.11
CA GLU A 252 14.98 -14.18 -3.48
C GLU A 252 14.73 -13.12 -2.39
N LEU A 253 13.81 -12.19 -2.61
CA LEU A 253 13.46 -11.11 -1.68
C LEU A 253 12.58 -11.57 -0.52
N GLU A 254 11.76 -12.62 -0.71
CA GLU A 254 10.94 -13.27 0.33
C GLU A 254 11.78 -14.15 1.28
N LYS A 255 13.09 -14.31 1.03
CA LYS A 255 13.95 -15.05 1.97
C LYS A 255 14.12 -14.24 3.26
N PRO A 256 13.85 -14.83 4.43
CA PRO A 256 13.92 -14.15 5.74
C PRO A 256 15.34 -13.84 6.20
N ASN A 257 16.34 -14.08 5.34
CA ASN A 257 17.73 -14.01 5.72
C ASN A 257 18.27 -12.57 5.75
N CYS A 258 17.48 -11.58 5.32
CA CYS A 258 17.93 -10.17 5.20
C CYS A 258 19.29 -10.03 4.48
N ASP A 259 19.63 -10.98 3.60
CA ASP A 259 20.94 -11.06 2.94
C ASP A 259 21.14 -9.94 1.91
N THR A 260 20.04 -9.29 1.50
CA THR A 260 20.04 -8.19 0.54
C THR A 260 19.34 -6.96 1.12
N PRO A 261 19.79 -5.73 0.79
CA PRO A 261 19.14 -4.49 1.23
C PRO A 261 17.67 -4.35 0.84
N ASP A 262 17.24 -5.13 -0.16
CA ASP A 262 15.89 -5.12 -0.71
C ASP A 262 14.98 -6.21 -0.10
N ALA A 263 15.48 -7.01 0.86
CA ALA A 263 14.70 -8.07 1.50
C ALA A 263 13.38 -7.53 2.08
N LEU A 264 12.28 -8.23 1.79
CA LEU A 264 10.96 -7.84 2.24
C LEU A 264 10.77 -8.27 3.69
N TRP A 265 10.18 -7.38 4.50
CA TRP A 265 9.79 -7.67 5.87
C TRP A 265 8.59 -8.62 5.81
N GLY A 266 8.70 -9.77 6.48
CA GLY A 266 7.60 -10.72 6.63
C GLY A 266 6.71 -10.38 7.82
N ASP A 267 5.55 -11.04 7.90
CA ASP A 267 4.64 -10.91 9.06
C ASP A 267 5.33 -11.29 10.39
N ASP A 268 6.32 -12.18 10.33
CA ASP A 268 7.15 -12.55 11.49
C ASP A 268 8.09 -11.40 11.92
N ASP A 269 8.46 -10.49 11.02
CA ASP A 269 9.26 -9.30 11.32
C ASP A 269 8.41 -8.17 11.95
N GLU A 270 7.09 -8.14 11.70
CA GLU A 270 6.17 -7.26 12.45
C GLU A 270 6.09 -7.65 13.93
N GLN A 271 6.40 -8.92 14.23
CA GLN A 271 6.43 -9.48 15.57
C GLN A 271 7.84 -9.42 16.20
N PHE A 272 8.61 -8.38 15.86
CA PHE A 272 9.95 -8.13 16.40
C PHE A 272 9.93 -7.93 17.92
N ASP A 273 9.92 -9.04 18.64
CA ASP A 273 10.13 -9.07 20.07
C ASP A 273 11.64 -9.13 20.33
N LEU A 274 12.21 -8.00 20.75
CA LEU A 274 13.66 -7.82 20.97
C LEU A 274 14.27 -8.89 21.90
N GLY A 275 13.43 -9.65 22.63
CA GLY A 275 13.87 -10.73 23.52
C GLY A 275 14.72 -10.24 24.69
N LEU A 276 14.73 -8.92 24.92
CA LEU A 276 15.53 -8.24 25.95
C LEU A 276 15.07 -8.59 27.37
N GLU A 277 13.85 -9.12 27.52
CA GLU A 277 13.38 -9.72 28.77
C GLU A 277 14.33 -10.82 29.27
N LYS A 278 14.94 -11.59 28.35
CA LYS A 278 15.93 -12.63 28.69
C LYS A 278 17.21 -12.07 29.30
N TRP A 279 17.46 -10.77 29.12
CA TRP A 279 18.62 -10.05 29.65
C TRP A 279 18.25 -9.15 30.83
N GLY A 280 17.04 -9.29 31.38
CA GLY A 280 16.56 -8.53 32.54
C GLY A 280 16.18 -7.08 32.24
N VAL A 281 16.02 -6.72 30.95
CA VAL A 281 15.60 -5.38 30.54
C VAL A 281 14.07 -5.31 30.57
N ASN A 282 13.54 -4.27 31.22
CA ASN A 282 12.11 -4.04 31.27
C ASN A 282 11.60 -3.44 29.95
N VAL A 283 11.00 -4.28 29.10
CA VAL A 283 10.49 -3.89 27.78
C VAL A 283 9.31 -2.92 27.90
N GLU A 284 8.56 -2.94 29.01
CA GLU A 284 7.48 -1.97 29.25
C GLU A 284 7.98 -0.55 29.47
N ASP A 285 9.17 -0.39 30.07
CA ASP A 285 9.80 0.92 30.24
C ASP A 285 10.36 1.47 28.92
N LEU A 286 10.84 0.58 28.02
CA LEU A 286 11.29 0.95 26.68
C LEU A 286 10.14 1.28 25.71
N LYS A 287 8.95 0.70 25.92
CA LYS A 287 7.74 1.00 25.15
C LYS A 287 7.15 2.37 25.50
N LYS A 288 7.56 3.01 26.60
CA LYS A 288 7.19 4.40 26.89
C LYS A 288 7.85 5.27 25.83
N PRO A 289 7.09 6.04 25.03
CA PRO A 289 7.66 6.90 24.01
C PRO A 289 8.38 8.06 24.71
N LEU A 290 9.64 7.86 25.07
CA LEU A 290 10.53 8.96 25.40
C LEU A 290 10.97 9.59 24.09
N GLY A 291 10.81 10.90 23.96
CA GLY A 291 11.40 11.65 22.86
C GLY A 291 12.92 11.42 22.78
N PRO A 292 13.57 11.76 21.65
CA PRO A 292 15.03 11.70 21.55
C PRO A 292 15.66 12.52 22.69
N ARG A 293 16.64 11.92 23.39
CA ARG A 293 17.29 12.54 24.54
C ARG A 293 17.88 13.89 24.15
N ARG A 294 17.37 14.97 24.75
CA ARG A 294 17.77 16.36 24.46
C ARG A 294 18.54 16.93 25.65
N VAL A 295 19.75 17.41 25.42
CA VAL A 295 20.49 18.17 26.43
C VAL A 295 20.18 19.65 26.23
N PHE A 296 19.54 20.27 27.21
CA PHE A 296 19.29 21.71 27.20
C PHE A 296 20.36 22.42 28.03
N LYS A 297 21.12 23.29 27.37
CA LYS A 297 22.16 24.11 28.01
C LYS A 297 21.53 25.35 28.60
N CYS A 298 21.57 25.48 29.93
CA CYS A 298 20.94 26.57 30.68
C CYS A 298 21.78 27.87 30.69
N TRP A 299 22.39 28.21 29.55
CA TRP A 299 23.14 29.45 29.33
C TRP A 299 22.98 29.88 27.87
N VAL A 300 23.24 31.15 27.58
CA VAL A 300 23.25 31.68 26.21
C VAL A 300 24.53 31.21 25.52
N GLU A 301 24.39 30.46 24.43
CA GLU A 301 25.55 29.97 23.68
C GLU A 301 26.12 31.03 22.74
N ASP A 302 27.41 30.91 22.38
CA ASP A 302 28.12 31.88 21.51
C ASP A 302 27.44 32.16 20.17
N TRP A 303 26.64 31.21 19.68
CA TRP A 303 25.92 31.33 18.42
C TRP A 303 24.57 32.06 18.55
N GLU A 304 24.05 32.26 19.78
CA GLU A 304 22.72 32.81 20.04
C GLU A 304 22.67 34.33 19.91
N ASN A 305 22.61 34.81 18.66
CA ASN A 305 22.38 36.21 18.38
C ASN A 305 20.88 36.53 18.22
N VAL A 306 20.24 36.99 19.30
CA VAL A 306 18.81 37.36 19.29
C VAL A 306 18.46 38.51 18.34
N MET A 307 19.45 39.31 17.91
CA MET A 307 19.24 40.45 17.01
C MET A 307 19.37 40.08 15.53
N ASP A 308 19.86 38.88 15.22
CA ASP A 308 19.96 38.41 13.84
C ASP A 308 18.60 37.88 13.35
N LYS A 309 17.99 38.60 12.41
CA LYS A 309 16.68 38.27 11.84
C LYS A 309 16.76 37.17 10.75
N GLY A 310 17.91 36.49 10.59
CA GLY A 310 18.04 35.38 9.65
C GLY A 310 17.14 34.18 10.00
N ASP A 311 16.59 33.53 8.97
CA ASP A 311 15.74 32.35 9.14
C ASP A 311 16.48 31.18 9.79
N VAL A 312 17.79 31.07 9.56
CA VAL A 312 18.66 30.05 10.19
C VAL A 312 18.69 30.23 11.71
N MET A 313 18.75 31.46 12.20
CA MET A 313 18.74 31.75 13.64
C MET A 313 17.39 31.44 14.26
N ARG A 314 16.29 31.78 13.58
CA ARG A 314 14.93 31.41 13.99
C ARG A 314 14.80 29.89 14.16
N THR A 315 15.27 29.10 13.19
CA THR A 315 15.19 27.64 13.27
C THR A 315 16.03 27.09 14.41
N LYS A 316 17.25 27.60 14.63
CA LYS A 316 18.09 27.17 15.76
C LYS A 316 17.47 27.48 17.12
N PHE A 317 16.83 28.64 17.27
CA PHE A 317 16.09 28.99 18.49
C PHE A 317 14.90 28.04 18.72
N LEU A 318 14.13 27.70 17.67
CA LEU A 318 13.05 26.71 17.80
C LEU A 318 13.57 25.33 18.20
N VAL A 319 14.73 24.92 17.70
CA VAL A 319 15.36 23.64 18.09
C VAL A 319 15.82 23.67 19.55
N LYS A 320 16.39 24.79 20.04
CA LYS A 320 16.90 24.91 21.42
C LYS A 320 15.81 25.18 22.46
N TYR A 321 14.75 25.92 22.14
CA TYR A 321 13.73 26.35 23.11
C TYR A 321 12.34 25.74 22.87
N GLY A 322 12.02 25.35 21.62
CA GLY A 322 10.69 24.87 21.25
C GLY A 322 10.26 23.62 22.04
N GLY A 323 9.01 23.62 22.48
CA GLY A 323 8.36 22.54 23.22
C GLY A 323 8.71 22.44 24.71
N LEU A 324 9.67 23.22 25.21
CA LEU A 324 10.02 23.25 26.63
C LEU A 324 8.93 23.93 27.46
N VAL A 325 8.88 23.59 28.74
CA VAL A 325 7.86 24.09 29.67
C VAL A 325 8.48 25.02 30.69
N PHE A 326 7.77 26.07 31.10
CA PHE A 326 8.22 27.01 32.13
C PHE A 326 7.01 27.61 32.88
N ASP A 327 7.21 27.98 34.15
CA ASP A 327 6.16 28.57 34.97
C ASP A 327 6.18 30.11 34.83
N ASP A 328 5.04 30.68 34.45
CA ASP A 328 4.86 32.12 34.48
C ASP A 328 4.66 32.61 35.91
N ILE A 329 5.69 33.27 36.45
CA ILE A 329 5.69 33.83 37.80
C ILE A 329 4.87 35.12 37.92
N ASP A 330 4.55 35.77 36.81
CA ASP A 330 3.75 37.00 36.79
C ASP A 330 2.25 36.69 36.90
N ALA A 331 1.85 35.45 36.59
CA ALA A 331 0.51 34.93 36.80
C ALA A 331 0.27 34.49 38.25
N SER A 332 -0.90 34.82 38.81
CA SER A 332 -1.31 34.38 40.15
C SER A 332 -2.64 33.61 40.09
N PRO A 333 -2.67 32.28 40.25
CA PRO A 333 -1.53 31.39 40.55
C PRO A 333 -0.57 31.20 39.36
N PRO A 334 0.69 30.75 39.59
CA PRO A 334 1.65 30.49 38.52
C PRO A 334 1.06 29.53 37.48
N VAL A 335 1.19 29.89 36.21
CA VAL A 335 0.65 29.11 35.09
C VAL A 335 1.80 28.45 34.35
N CYS A 336 1.72 27.12 34.23
CA CYS A 336 2.69 26.33 33.49
C CYS A 336 2.46 26.50 31.99
N MET A 337 3.37 27.17 31.29
CA MET A 337 3.30 27.47 29.86
C MET A 337 4.30 26.63 29.06
N ARG A 338 4.00 26.43 27.78
CA ARG A 338 4.86 25.73 26.83
C ARG A 338 5.43 26.69 25.80
N VAL A 339 6.73 26.65 25.53
CA VAL A 339 7.33 27.38 24.41
C VAL A 339 6.80 26.80 23.10
N SER A 340 6.25 27.65 22.24
CA SER A 340 5.74 27.25 20.93
C SER A 340 6.83 26.58 20.09
N SER A 341 6.48 25.44 19.47
CA SER A 341 7.39 24.69 18.61
C SER A 341 7.51 25.25 17.19
N THR A 342 6.62 26.15 16.79
CA THR A 342 6.52 26.66 15.41
C THR A 342 6.75 28.17 15.29
N LYS A 343 6.54 28.93 16.38
CA LYS A 343 6.50 30.40 16.32
C LYS A 343 7.45 31.07 17.30
N LEU A 344 8.13 32.09 16.78
CA LEU A 344 8.92 33.08 17.53
C LEU A 344 8.52 34.47 17.04
N LYS A 345 8.58 35.47 17.92
CA LYS A 345 8.25 36.86 17.57
C LYS A 345 9.50 37.72 17.58
N TYR A 346 9.73 38.44 16.49
CA TYR A 346 10.83 39.40 16.41
C TYR A 346 10.34 40.80 16.79
N ILE A 347 10.87 41.36 17.88
CA ILE A 347 10.53 42.70 18.35
C ILE A 347 11.64 43.67 17.95
N LYS A 348 11.30 44.74 17.23
CA LYS A 348 12.25 45.75 16.77
C LYS A 348 12.95 46.38 18.00
N ARG A 349 14.28 46.25 18.07
CA ARG A 349 15.19 46.67 19.17
C ARG A 349 15.37 45.68 20.34
N SER A 350 14.57 44.63 20.43
CA SER A 350 14.65 43.62 21.50
C SER A 350 15.00 42.21 20.99
N GLY A 351 14.94 41.99 19.67
CA GLY A 351 15.32 40.72 19.06
C GLY A 351 14.23 39.65 19.11
N TRP A 352 14.63 38.39 18.97
CA TRP A 352 13.75 37.22 19.02
C TRP A 352 13.21 36.95 20.43
N HIS A 353 11.91 36.67 20.51
CA HIS A 353 11.18 36.28 21.71
C HIS A 353 10.52 34.93 21.48
N ALA A 354 10.56 34.07 22.50
CA ALA A 354 9.83 32.81 22.54
C ALA A 354 8.35 33.08 22.79
N MET A 355 7.46 32.38 22.10
CA MET A 355 6.02 32.50 22.35
C MET A 355 5.58 31.45 23.37
N GLY A 356 5.03 31.89 24.50
CA GLY A 356 4.42 31.03 25.51
C GLY A 356 2.99 30.65 25.12
N GLU A 357 2.71 29.35 25.10
CA GLU A 357 1.39 28.76 24.92
C GLU A 357 0.83 28.38 26.31
N PRO A 358 -0.33 28.92 26.73
CA PRO A 358 -0.98 28.51 27.97
C PRO A 358 -1.49 27.05 27.89
N PRO A 359 -1.71 26.38 29.02
CA PRO A 359 -1.97 24.94 29.07
C PRO A 359 -3.27 24.52 28.34
N ASP A 360 -4.26 25.41 28.25
CA ASP A 360 -5.53 25.17 27.55
C ASP A 360 -5.49 25.49 26.05
N TYR A 361 -4.33 25.93 25.53
CA TYR A 361 -4.19 26.29 24.12
C TYR A 361 -4.19 25.06 23.21
N LYS A 362 -5.20 24.96 22.34
CA LYS A 362 -5.37 23.89 21.34
C LYS A 362 -5.12 24.35 19.89
N GLY A 363 -4.47 25.50 19.71
CA GLY A 363 -4.11 26.04 18.40
C GLY A 363 -2.77 25.51 17.89
N ASP A 364 -2.44 25.85 16.64
CA ASP A 364 -1.20 25.52 15.94
C ASP A 364 -0.08 26.57 16.15
N GLY A 365 -0.28 27.49 17.10
CA GLY A 365 0.59 28.63 17.35
C GLY A 365 0.27 29.84 16.47
N SER A 366 -0.80 29.82 15.66
CA SER A 366 -1.15 30.96 14.79
C SER A 366 -1.85 32.12 15.50
N ASP A 367 -2.43 31.88 16.68
CA ASP A 367 -3.27 32.86 17.38
C ASP A 367 -2.44 33.89 18.19
N ASP A 368 -2.06 34.99 17.55
CA ASP A 368 -1.25 36.06 18.15
C ASP A 368 -1.94 36.79 19.32
N GLU A 369 -3.25 36.60 19.54
CA GLU A 369 -3.99 37.24 20.64
C GLU A 369 -3.85 36.47 21.96
N VAL A 370 -3.51 35.18 21.90
CA VAL A 370 -3.42 34.29 23.08
C VAL A 370 -1.97 34.02 23.48
N LEU A 371 -1.02 34.20 22.57
CA LEU A 371 0.39 33.88 22.80
C LEU A 371 1.18 35.06 23.37
N GLU A 372 1.96 34.80 24.41
CA GLU A 372 2.74 35.82 25.10
C GLU A 372 4.24 35.77 24.74
N PRO A 373 4.90 36.90 24.41
CA PRO A 373 6.31 36.91 24.03
C PRO A 373 7.24 37.02 25.25
N PHE A 374 8.13 36.04 25.42
CA PHE A 374 9.18 36.00 26.44
C PHE A 374 10.56 36.26 25.84
N ALA A 375 11.35 37.13 26.48
CA ALA A 375 12.69 37.44 26.02
C ALA A 375 13.62 36.22 26.18
N ILE A 376 14.35 35.88 25.12
CA ILE A 376 15.38 34.83 25.16
C ILE A 376 16.63 35.43 25.82
N SER A 377 16.75 35.26 27.13
CA SER A 377 17.88 35.71 27.94
C SER A 377 18.06 34.82 29.16
N GLU A 378 19.26 34.86 29.75
CA GLU A 378 19.57 34.11 30.98
C GLU A 378 18.63 34.51 32.12
N ASP A 379 18.38 35.80 32.28
CA ASP A 379 17.57 36.37 33.38
C ASP A 379 16.04 36.23 33.21
N VAL A 380 15.58 35.64 32.10
CA VAL A 380 14.13 35.51 31.83
C VAL A 380 13.83 34.06 31.44
N LEU A 381 13.77 33.75 30.14
CA LEU A 381 13.30 32.44 29.68
C LEU A 381 14.17 31.28 30.18
N ILE A 382 15.49 31.43 30.20
CA ILE A 382 16.40 30.36 30.60
C ILE A 382 16.28 30.09 32.10
N GLU A 383 16.18 31.14 32.93
CA GLU A 383 15.95 30.99 34.37
C GLU A 383 14.61 30.32 34.67
N LEU A 384 13.54 30.71 33.97
CA LEU A 384 12.22 30.08 34.12
C LEU A 384 12.24 28.59 33.72
N ILE A 385 12.90 28.23 32.62
CA ILE A 385 13.07 26.82 32.22
C ILE A 385 13.92 26.04 33.24
N LYS A 386 14.93 26.70 33.83
CA LYS A 386 15.83 26.08 34.81
C LYS A 386 15.13 25.79 36.14
N THR A 387 14.12 26.56 36.52
CA THR A 387 13.37 26.38 37.77
C THR A 387 12.15 25.47 37.62
N THR A 388 11.64 25.27 36.40
CA THR A 388 10.49 24.41 36.12
C THR A 388 10.88 22.97 35.77
N GLU A 389 10.19 22.01 36.37
CA GLU A 389 10.37 20.57 36.08
C GLU A 389 9.82 20.23 34.68
N GLN A 390 10.67 19.63 33.83
CA GLN A 390 10.28 19.27 32.47
C GLN A 390 9.52 17.93 32.45
N PRO A 391 8.42 17.81 31.68
CA PRO A 391 7.69 16.56 31.51
C PRO A 391 8.59 15.40 31.03
N GLU A 392 8.43 14.21 31.64
CA GLU A 392 9.23 13.00 31.31
C GLU A 392 9.18 12.64 29.81
N ILE A 393 8.05 12.91 29.14
CA ILE A 393 7.85 12.68 27.70
C ILE A 393 8.84 13.45 26.82
N LEU A 394 9.34 14.61 27.28
CA LEU A 394 10.27 15.44 26.52
C LEU A 394 11.73 14.95 26.61
N ASN A 395 12.05 14.05 27.55
CA ASN A 395 13.38 13.45 27.73
C ASN A 395 14.53 14.50 27.73
N VAL A 396 14.36 15.56 28.54
CA VAL A 396 15.30 16.69 28.61
C VAL A 396 16.23 16.56 29.81
N ARG A 397 17.55 16.67 29.59
CA ARG A 397 18.55 16.84 30.66
C ARG A 397 19.03 18.28 30.68
N LEU A 398 18.87 18.96 31.81
CA LEU A 398 19.39 20.32 32.02
C LEU A 398 20.89 20.24 32.30
N ALA A 399 21.71 20.91 31.49
CA ALA A 399 23.12 21.12 31.77
C ALA A 399 23.27 22.49 32.46
N LEU A 400 23.84 22.50 33.66
CA LEU A 400 23.93 23.71 34.47
C LEU A 400 25.25 24.46 34.27
N ASN A 401 26.29 23.76 33.82
CA ASN A 401 27.62 24.31 33.55
C ASN A 401 28.18 23.76 32.22
N GLU A 402 29.12 24.48 31.61
CA GLU A 402 29.75 24.11 30.34
C GLU A 402 30.49 22.76 30.37
N GLU A 403 31.01 22.36 31.54
CA GLU A 403 31.71 21.09 31.74
C GLU A 403 30.77 19.87 31.67
N GLU A 404 29.48 20.03 31.98
CA GLU A 404 28.47 18.94 31.95
C GLU A 404 27.89 18.71 30.54
N GLY A 405 28.11 19.64 29.61
CA GLY A 405 27.64 19.55 28.23
C GLY A 405 28.51 18.66 27.34
N HIS A 406 29.63 18.14 27.86
CA HIS A 406 30.67 17.43 27.14
C HIS A 406 30.78 15.94 27.54
N ASP A 407 29.68 15.28 27.91
CA ASP A 407 29.67 13.83 28.04
C ASP A 407 29.73 13.17 26.66
N SER A 408 30.90 12.60 26.36
CA SER A 408 31.22 11.79 25.19
C SER A 408 30.25 10.61 24.99
N ASP A 409 30.01 10.25 23.73
CA ASP A 409 29.57 8.91 23.26
C ASP A 409 30.62 7.84 23.65
N GLY A 410 30.79 7.61 24.95
CA GLY A 410 31.72 6.66 25.53
C GLY A 410 30.99 5.38 25.90
N SER A 411 31.18 4.35 25.08
CA SER A 411 30.84 2.96 25.37
C SER A 411 31.24 2.57 26.80
N ASN A 412 30.26 2.29 27.67
CA ASN A 412 30.50 1.62 28.95
C ASN A 412 30.80 0.15 28.70
N ASN A 413 32.08 -0.15 28.49
CA ASN A 413 32.62 -1.49 28.57
C ASN A 413 32.95 -1.75 30.06
N GLU A 414 31.95 -2.11 30.86
CA GLU A 414 32.19 -2.60 32.21
C GLU A 414 32.75 -4.01 32.14
N SER A 415 34.07 -4.08 32.27
CA SER A 415 34.82 -5.27 32.62
C SER A 415 34.33 -5.83 33.96
N ILE A 416 33.49 -6.87 33.89
CA ILE A 416 33.16 -7.72 35.03
C ILE A 416 34.45 -8.45 35.45
N SER A 417 34.95 -8.09 36.62
CA SER A 417 36.00 -8.80 37.34
C SER A 417 35.41 -9.34 38.63
N SER A 418 35.04 -10.62 38.60
CA SER A 418 35.14 -11.66 39.66
C SER A 418 34.11 -12.75 39.43
#